data_AF-A0AAV5C935-F1
#
_entry.id   AF-A0AAV5C935-F1
#
_cell.length_a   1.000
_cell.length_b   1.000
_cell.length_c   1.000
_cell.angle_alpha   90.00
_cell.angle_beta   90.00
_cell.angle_gamma   90.00
#
_symmetry.space_group_name_H-M   'P 1'
#
loop_
_entity.id
_entity.type
_entity.pdbx_description
1 polymer ?
#
loop_
_entity_poly.entity_id
_entity_poly.type
_entity_poly.pdbx_seq_one_letter_code
_entity_poly.pdbx_strand_id
1 'polypeptide(L)'
;MASKNPFYICNPAMRQWAAIPKLRGYNVAALYHHSSSGEYRILCWKGCLSDAHYYVLTVGSSLEPRYIGRFVASDRPPILLHNCLHWHLNVGPIRGLLVFDTIVESLKCIRPPATHNWCYAAVLEMDGLLGVSCTRHDYTMVDLWVLQDYKTEMWSMKYQLELPVAELTSIGKSDKFTASIVSDYGDMLVVVGGDMHLFYCDSKGKLLQHFRWDHVFPRPTDGTLWNNNFTTVHHFVSVELGSSL
;
A
#
# COMPACT_ATOMS: atom_id res chain seq x y z
N MET A 1 7.16 3.76 15.99
CA MET A 1 8.35 4.42 16.58
C MET A 1 9.42 4.49 15.50
N ALA A 2 10.14 5.61 15.37
CA ALA A 2 11.20 5.71 14.35
C ALA A 2 12.36 4.77 14.64
N SER A 3 12.92 4.15 13.58
CA SER A 3 14.01 3.18 13.73
C SER A 3 15.29 3.87 14.23
N LYS A 4 15.91 3.26 15.25
CA LYS A 4 17.24 3.66 15.75
C LYS A 4 18.37 2.97 14.99
N ASN A 5 18.05 1.96 14.19
CA ASN A 5 19.04 1.20 13.43
C ASN A 5 19.48 1.97 12.17
N PRO A 6 20.74 1.79 11.72
CA PRO A 6 21.18 2.35 10.45
C PRO A 6 20.38 1.73 9.29
N PHE A 7 19.93 2.58 8.37
CA PHE A 7 19.36 2.13 7.10
C PHE A 7 20.48 1.77 6.13
N TYR A 8 20.21 0.82 5.25
CA TYR A 8 21.10 0.43 4.16
C TYR A 8 20.32 0.45 2.85
N ILE A 9 20.98 0.86 1.78
CA ILE A 9 20.50 0.68 0.41
C ILE A 9 21.32 -0.39 -0.26
N CYS A 10 20.67 -1.27 -1.02
CA CYS A 10 21.30 -2.34 -1.77
C CYS A 10 21.18 -2.04 -3.26
N ASN A 11 22.28 -2.17 -3.99
CA ASN A 11 22.25 -2.35 -5.44
C ASN A 11 22.30 -3.86 -5.71
N PRO A 12 21.17 -4.48 -6.11
CA PRO A 12 21.12 -5.93 -6.32
C PRO A 12 21.95 -6.38 -7.53
N ALA A 13 22.07 -5.54 -8.58
CA ALA A 13 22.85 -5.85 -9.77
C ALA A 13 24.35 -5.95 -9.46
N MET A 14 24.84 -5.07 -8.58
CA MET A 14 26.26 -5.06 -8.17
C MET A 14 26.54 -5.84 -6.89
N ARG A 15 25.51 -6.34 -6.20
CA ARG A 15 25.61 -6.96 -4.86
C ARG A 15 26.34 -6.07 -3.85
N GLN A 16 26.10 -4.76 -3.95
CA GLN A 16 26.71 -3.76 -3.09
C GLN A 16 25.68 -3.18 -2.13
N TRP A 17 26.11 -2.88 -0.91
CA TRP A 17 25.32 -2.16 0.07
C TRP A 17 26.03 -0.87 0.48
N ALA A 18 25.24 0.15 0.80
CA ALA A 18 25.72 1.40 1.38
C ALA A 18 24.84 1.79 2.57
N ALA A 19 25.46 2.19 3.67
CA ALA A 19 24.75 2.73 4.80
C ALA A 19 24.19 4.12 4.46
N ILE A 20 23.03 4.45 5.01
CA ILE A 20 22.43 5.79 4.96
C ILE A 20 22.21 6.28 6.40
N PRO A 21 23.27 6.76 7.08
CA PRO A 21 23.18 7.14 8.50
C PRO A 21 22.17 8.27 8.77
N LYS A 22 21.90 9.11 7.78
CA LYS A 22 20.99 10.26 7.88
C LYS A 22 19.53 9.91 8.08
N LEU A 23 19.15 8.68 7.75
CA LEU A 23 17.79 8.20 7.98
C LEU A 23 17.58 7.70 9.41
N ARG A 24 18.60 7.72 10.27
CA ARG A 24 18.42 7.39 11.70
C ARG A 24 17.37 8.30 12.32
N GLY A 25 16.37 7.69 12.96
CA GLY A 25 15.25 8.43 13.56
C GLY A 25 14.21 8.93 12.56
N TYR A 26 14.26 8.50 11.29
CA TYR A 26 13.18 8.67 10.31
C TYR A 26 12.44 7.35 10.10
N ASN A 27 11.19 7.45 9.66
CA ASN A 27 10.47 6.36 9.01
C ASN A 27 10.59 6.55 7.50
N VAL A 28 10.96 5.50 6.77
CA VAL A 28 11.07 5.54 5.31
C VAL A 28 9.68 5.30 4.73
N ALA A 29 9.22 6.19 3.85
CA ALA A 29 7.96 6.04 3.13
C ALA A 29 8.16 5.42 1.75
N ALA A 30 9.20 5.82 1.01
CA ALA A 30 9.52 5.29 -0.30
C ALA A 30 10.94 5.63 -0.76
N LEU A 31 11.50 4.79 -1.62
CA LEU A 31 12.63 5.09 -2.51
C LEU A 31 12.08 5.32 -3.92
N TYR A 32 12.49 6.39 -4.59
CA TYR A 32 12.02 6.70 -5.95
C TYR A 32 13.14 7.29 -6.81
N HIS A 33 12.99 7.15 -8.12
CA HIS A 33 13.85 7.79 -9.11
C HIS A 33 13.26 9.15 -9.48
N HIS A 34 14.02 10.22 -9.31
CA HIS A 34 13.62 11.57 -9.64
C HIS A 34 14.00 11.88 -11.09
N SER A 35 13.04 11.75 -12.01
CA SER A 35 13.34 11.67 -13.45
C SER A 35 14.00 12.90 -14.04
N SER A 36 13.79 14.09 -13.48
CA SER A 36 14.39 15.32 -13.99
C SER A 36 15.86 15.50 -13.58
N SER A 37 16.30 14.93 -12.47
CA SER A 37 17.72 14.96 -12.05
C SER A 37 18.47 13.65 -12.32
N GLY A 38 17.76 12.55 -12.55
CA GLY A 38 18.35 11.21 -12.69
C GLY A 38 18.83 10.59 -11.37
N GLU A 39 18.53 11.23 -10.24
CA GLU A 39 18.98 10.78 -8.93
C GLU A 39 17.94 9.89 -8.25
N TYR A 40 18.41 8.97 -7.43
CA TYR A 40 17.55 8.26 -6.49
C TYR A 40 17.36 9.08 -5.22
N ARG A 41 16.11 9.17 -4.76
CA ARG A 41 15.73 9.95 -3.58
C ARG A 41 14.81 9.14 -2.68
N ILE A 42 14.83 9.47 -1.40
CA ILE A 42 14.09 8.79 -0.35
C ILE A 42 13.12 9.78 0.26
N LEU A 43 11.83 9.46 0.20
CA LEU A 43 10.80 10.13 0.98
C LEU A 43 10.78 9.50 2.37
N CYS A 44 10.91 10.32 3.41
CA CYS A 44 10.90 9.86 4.79
C CYS A 44 10.17 10.86 5.69
N TRP A 45 9.81 10.44 6.90
CA TRP A 45 9.08 11.29 7.84
C TRP A 45 9.44 11.06 9.30
N LYS A 46 9.15 12.05 10.14
CA LYS A 46 9.29 12.04 11.61
C LYS A 46 7.95 12.40 12.26
N GLY A 47 7.79 12.06 13.54
CA GLY A 47 6.57 12.33 14.30
C GLY A 47 5.69 11.09 14.47
N CYS A 48 4.38 11.27 14.47
CA CYS A 48 3.40 10.19 14.55
C CYS A 48 2.50 10.17 13.30
N LEU A 49 1.69 9.12 13.12
CA LEU A 49 0.87 8.97 11.91
C LEU A 49 -0.09 10.14 11.69
N SER A 50 -0.68 10.70 12.76
CA SER A 50 -1.58 11.85 12.66
C SER A 50 -0.85 13.19 12.47
N ASP A 51 0.48 13.20 12.68
CA ASP A 51 1.28 14.42 12.68
C ASP A 51 2.72 14.12 12.21
N ALA A 52 2.86 13.89 10.91
CA ALA A 52 4.11 13.52 10.29
C ALA A 52 4.74 14.70 9.55
N HIS A 53 6.02 14.93 9.82
CA HIS A 53 6.84 15.89 9.10
C HIS A 53 7.64 15.14 8.03
N TYR A 54 7.39 15.44 6.76
CA TYR A 54 7.98 14.79 5.60
C TYR A 54 9.22 15.49 5.09
N TYR A 55 10.17 14.69 4.62
CA TYR A 55 11.46 15.11 4.12
C TYR A 55 11.87 14.29 2.90
N VAL A 56 12.72 14.86 2.06
CA VAL A 56 13.36 14.18 0.93
C VAL A 56 14.87 14.17 1.12
N LEU A 57 15.47 12.99 0.96
CA LEU A 57 16.92 12.79 0.98
C LEU A 57 17.39 12.25 -0.36
N THR A 58 18.33 12.92 -1.01
CA THR A 58 19.04 12.37 -2.17
C THR A 58 20.05 11.31 -1.74
N VAL A 59 20.00 10.13 -2.36
CA VAL A 59 20.91 9.02 -2.07
C VAL A 59 22.34 9.43 -2.38
N GLY A 60 23.27 9.17 -1.46
CA GLY A 60 24.69 9.55 -1.60
C GLY A 60 25.00 11.02 -1.30
N SER A 61 23.99 11.87 -1.07
CA SER A 61 24.22 13.28 -0.77
C SER A 61 24.79 13.49 0.64
N SER A 62 25.72 14.45 0.75
CA SER A 62 26.24 14.95 2.03
C SER A 62 25.33 16.00 2.68
N LEU A 63 24.24 16.42 2.02
CA LEU A 63 23.23 17.33 2.58
C LEU A 63 22.20 16.62 3.48
N GLU A 64 21.65 17.36 4.44
CA GLU A 64 20.56 16.87 5.31
C GLU A 64 19.25 16.69 4.53
N PRO A 65 18.34 15.78 4.98
CA PRO A 65 17.03 15.64 4.38
C PRO A 65 16.27 16.97 4.33
N ARG A 66 15.81 17.35 3.14
CA ARG A 66 15.08 18.60 2.88
C ARG A 66 13.63 18.46 3.32
N TYR A 67 13.14 19.38 4.15
CA TYR A 67 11.74 19.39 4.60
C TYR A 67 10.79 19.70 3.43
N ILE A 68 9.70 18.95 3.33
CA ILE A 68 8.68 19.09 2.27
C ILE A 68 7.36 19.60 2.83
N GLY A 69 7.00 19.21 4.05
CA GLY A 69 5.72 19.60 4.63
C GLY A 69 5.27 18.71 5.78
N ARG A 70 4.13 19.08 6.34
CA ARG A 70 3.50 18.38 7.47
C ARG A 70 2.18 17.80 7.01
N PHE A 71 2.02 16.49 7.13
CA PHE A 71 0.87 15.73 6.66
C PHE A 71 0.59 14.53 7.57
N VAL A 72 -0.53 13.86 7.34
CA VAL A 72 -0.79 12.53 7.91
C VAL A 72 0.09 11.51 7.19
N ALA A 73 0.72 10.60 7.94
CA ALA A 73 1.45 9.48 7.38
C ALA A 73 0.61 8.20 7.33
N SER A 74 1.00 7.32 6.41
CA SER A 74 0.48 5.96 6.32
C SER A 74 1.54 4.98 6.80
N ASP A 75 1.11 3.91 7.47
CA ASP A 75 1.94 2.75 7.80
C ASP A 75 1.90 1.68 6.69
N ARG A 76 1.17 1.94 5.61
CA ARG A 76 1.08 1.07 4.44
C ARG A 76 2.06 1.53 3.37
N PRO A 77 2.60 0.62 2.55
CA PRO A 77 3.42 1.02 1.42
C PRO A 77 2.58 1.78 0.39
N PRO A 78 3.20 2.70 -0.37
CA PRO A 78 2.56 3.32 -1.50
C PRO A 78 2.49 2.37 -2.69
N ILE A 79 1.61 2.69 -3.62
CA ILE A 79 1.77 2.29 -5.02
C ILE A 79 2.39 3.44 -5.82
N LEU A 80 3.26 3.12 -6.78
CA LEU A 80 3.83 4.08 -7.71
C LEU A 80 3.05 4.00 -9.03
N LEU A 81 2.38 5.10 -9.41
CA LEU A 81 1.65 5.22 -10.66
C LEU A 81 1.87 6.61 -11.25
N HIS A 82 2.21 6.70 -12.54
CA HIS A 82 2.42 7.98 -13.24
C HIS A 82 3.35 8.95 -12.50
N ASN A 83 4.49 8.45 -12.00
CA ASN A 83 5.46 9.22 -11.20
C ASN A 83 4.89 9.81 -9.90
N CYS A 84 3.77 9.29 -9.42
CA CYS A 84 3.17 9.69 -8.15
C CYS A 84 3.06 8.47 -7.23
N LEU A 85 3.44 8.65 -5.98
CA LEU A 85 3.23 7.66 -4.93
C LEU A 85 1.88 7.91 -4.27
N HIS A 86 1.07 6.86 -4.12
CA HIS A 86 -0.28 6.96 -3.59
C HIS A 86 -0.43 6.10 -2.33
N TRP A 87 -0.89 6.71 -1.24
CA TRP A 87 -1.20 6.02 0.02
C TRP A 87 -2.66 6.17 0.38
N HIS A 88 -3.24 5.08 0.84
CA HIS A 88 -4.47 5.15 1.61
C HIS A 88 -4.20 5.76 2.99
N LEU A 89 -5.00 6.75 3.36
CA LEU A 89 -5.02 7.35 4.69
C LEU A 89 -6.24 6.86 5.48
N ASN A 90 -5.97 6.22 6.61
CA ASN A 90 -6.98 5.85 7.60
C ASN A 90 -6.44 6.13 9.01
N VAL A 91 -6.34 7.41 9.38
CA VAL A 91 -5.78 7.84 10.67
C VAL A 91 -6.73 8.80 11.37
N GLY A 92 -7.27 8.40 12.52
CA GLY A 92 -8.20 9.22 13.30
C GLY A 92 -9.49 9.53 12.52
N PRO A 93 -9.89 10.80 12.32
CA PRO A 93 -11.01 11.19 11.44
C PRO A 93 -10.61 11.37 9.97
N ILE A 94 -9.32 11.31 9.65
CA ILE A 94 -8.81 11.62 8.31
C ILE A 94 -8.93 10.38 7.44
N ARG A 95 -9.65 10.51 6.32
CA ARG A 95 -9.85 9.49 5.29
C ARG A 95 -9.54 10.10 3.93
N GLY A 96 -8.83 9.35 3.10
CA GLY A 96 -8.57 9.78 1.72
C GLY A 96 -7.32 9.13 1.15
N LEU A 97 -6.80 9.76 0.10
CA LEU A 97 -5.59 9.33 -0.59
C LEU A 97 -4.56 10.44 -0.53
N LEU A 98 -3.40 10.13 0.04
CA LEU A 98 -2.23 11.00 -0.03
C LEU A 98 -1.47 10.69 -1.31
N VAL A 99 -1.08 11.75 -2.00
CA VAL A 99 -0.28 11.68 -3.21
C VAL A 99 1.00 12.45 -2.99
N PHE A 100 2.13 11.81 -3.31
CA PHE A 100 3.41 12.48 -3.46
C PHE A 100 3.81 12.48 -4.94
N ASP A 101 3.87 13.66 -5.53
CA ASP A 101 4.41 13.82 -6.89
C ASP A 101 5.94 13.76 -6.82
N THR A 102 6.55 12.77 -7.47
CA THR A 102 8.00 12.54 -7.41
C THR A 102 8.80 13.52 -8.26
N ILE A 103 8.17 14.33 -9.11
CA ILE A 103 8.84 15.29 -9.99
C ILE A 103 8.93 16.66 -9.32
N VAL A 104 7.80 17.15 -8.79
CA VAL A 104 7.80 18.42 -8.05
C VAL A 104 8.08 18.25 -6.56
N GLU A 105 8.14 17.01 -6.08
CA GLU A 105 8.38 16.63 -4.69
C GLU A 105 7.42 17.33 -3.72
N SER A 106 6.12 17.22 -4.01
CA SER A 106 5.06 17.86 -3.25
C SER A 106 3.99 16.86 -2.81
N LEU A 107 3.36 17.14 -1.67
CA LEU A 107 2.31 16.33 -1.09
C LEU A 107 0.95 17.00 -1.32
N LYS A 108 -0.04 16.22 -1.72
CA LYS A 108 -1.44 16.65 -1.83
C LYS A 108 -2.38 15.50 -1.46
N CYS A 109 -3.60 15.83 -1.07
CA CYS A 109 -4.67 14.85 -0.96
C CYS A 109 -5.53 14.92 -2.22
N ILE A 110 -5.98 13.76 -2.72
CA ILE A 110 -7.04 13.69 -3.73
C ILE A 110 -8.33 13.22 -3.06
N ARG A 111 -9.47 13.66 -3.60
CA ARG A 111 -10.76 13.23 -3.06
C ARG A 111 -10.94 11.74 -3.26
N PRO A 112 -11.30 11.00 -2.19
CA PRO A 112 -11.71 9.61 -2.31
C PRO A 112 -13.00 9.45 -3.13
N PRO A 113 -13.27 8.28 -3.76
CA PRO A 113 -14.61 7.94 -4.23
C PRO A 113 -15.63 8.03 -3.08
N ALA A 114 -16.87 8.32 -3.44
CA ALA A 114 -17.99 8.41 -2.49
C ALA A 114 -18.35 7.01 -1.97
N THR A 115 -17.61 6.53 -0.97
CA THR A 115 -17.82 5.22 -0.33
C THR A 115 -18.00 5.38 1.17
N HIS A 116 -18.80 4.50 1.75
CA HIS A 116 -19.23 4.62 3.15
C HIS A 116 -18.23 4.00 4.14
N ASN A 117 -17.26 3.20 3.68
CA ASN A 117 -16.27 2.55 4.55
C ASN A 117 -14.84 2.62 4.01
N TRP A 118 -14.07 3.58 4.51
CA TRP A 118 -12.66 3.74 4.16
C TRP A 118 -11.72 2.97 5.09
N CYS A 119 -12.19 2.40 6.19
CA CYS A 119 -11.29 1.85 7.22
C CYS A 119 -10.43 0.67 6.69
N TYR A 120 -10.92 -0.04 5.68
CA TYR A 120 -10.29 -1.23 5.12
C TYR A 120 -9.99 -1.10 3.62
N ALA A 121 -9.89 0.13 3.11
CA ALA A 121 -9.57 0.33 1.71
C ALA A 121 -8.12 -0.07 1.37
N ALA A 122 -7.91 -0.61 0.18
CA ALA A 122 -6.61 -0.88 -0.42
C ALA A 122 -6.46 -0.05 -1.70
N VAL A 123 -5.27 0.50 -1.92
CA VAL A 123 -4.93 1.21 -3.16
C VAL A 123 -4.16 0.24 -4.04
N LEU A 124 -4.50 0.21 -5.31
CA LEU A 124 -3.89 -0.68 -6.29
C LEU A 124 -3.82 0.01 -7.65
N GLU A 125 -3.02 -0.56 -8.53
CA GLU A 125 -3.03 -0.23 -9.96
C GLU A 125 -4.02 -1.17 -10.67
N MET A 126 -4.79 -0.63 -11.61
CA MET A 126 -5.84 -1.36 -12.33
C MET A 126 -5.97 -0.79 -13.74
N ASP A 127 -5.59 -1.55 -14.77
CA ASP A 127 -5.56 -1.13 -16.19
C ASP A 127 -4.84 0.23 -16.44
N GLY A 128 -3.73 0.48 -15.75
CA GLY A 128 -3.00 1.74 -15.78
C GLY A 128 -3.66 2.88 -15.00
N LEU A 129 -4.76 2.63 -14.30
CA LEU A 129 -5.49 3.60 -13.49
C LEU A 129 -5.29 3.37 -12.00
N LEU A 130 -5.52 4.43 -11.21
CA LEU A 130 -5.52 4.33 -9.76
C LEU A 130 -6.81 3.65 -9.30
N GLY A 131 -6.68 2.49 -8.67
CA GLY A 131 -7.77 1.73 -8.09
C GLY A 131 -7.86 1.89 -6.57
N VAL A 132 -9.08 1.88 -6.06
CA VAL A 132 -9.36 1.73 -4.63
C VAL A 132 -10.36 0.60 -4.44
N SER A 133 -9.92 -0.46 -3.79
CA SER A 133 -10.79 -1.54 -3.35
C SER A 133 -11.21 -1.31 -1.91
N CYS A 134 -12.48 -1.53 -1.56
CA CYS A 134 -12.95 -1.43 -0.18
C CYS A 134 -14.03 -2.46 0.13
N THR A 135 -13.92 -3.09 1.30
CA THR A 135 -14.98 -3.92 1.87
C THR A 135 -16.05 -3.06 2.51
N ARG A 136 -17.32 -3.36 2.24
CA ARG A 136 -18.45 -2.67 2.88
C ARG A 136 -18.54 -2.99 4.38
N HIS A 137 -19.24 -2.15 5.13
CA HIS A 137 -19.40 -2.27 6.60
C HIS A 137 -20.09 -3.56 7.04
N ASP A 138 -20.94 -4.13 6.19
CA ASP A 138 -21.64 -5.38 6.43
C ASP A 138 -20.84 -6.62 6.03
N TYR A 139 -19.63 -6.45 5.50
CA TYR A 139 -18.70 -7.51 5.09
C TYR A 139 -19.24 -8.49 4.04
N THR A 140 -20.29 -8.11 3.31
CA THR A 140 -20.93 -8.94 2.27
C THR A 140 -20.42 -8.63 0.88
N MET A 141 -19.89 -7.41 0.67
CA MET A 141 -19.49 -6.92 -0.64
C MET A 141 -18.11 -6.27 -0.62
N VAL A 142 -17.44 -6.35 -1.78
CA VAL A 142 -16.24 -5.58 -2.10
C VAL A 142 -16.51 -4.70 -3.30
N ASP A 143 -16.23 -3.42 -3.16
CA ASP A 143 -16.31 -2.45 -4.25
C ASP A 143 -14.90 -2.14 -4.76
N LEU A 144 -14.73 -2.01 -6.08
CA LEU A 144 -13.54 -1.42 -6.71
C LEU A 144 -13.94 -0.17 -7.48
N TRP A 145 -13.30 0.93 -7.14
CA TRP A 145 -13.39 2.19 -7.84
C TRP A 145 -12.10 2.47 -8.59
N VAL A 146 -12.20 3.03 -9.79
CA VAL A 146 -11.05 3.46 -10.58
C VAL A 146 -11.13 4.96 -10.87
N LEU A 147 -9.99 5.64 -10.82
CA LEU A 147 -9.86 7.06 -11.08
C LEU A 147 -9.77 7.30 -12.59
N GLN A 148 -10.88 7.70 -13.20
CA GLN A 148 -11.00 7.92 -14.64
C GLN A 148 -10.31 9.21 -15.08
N ASP A 149 -10.48 10.27 -14.30
CA ASP A 149 -9.82 11.55 -14.56
C ASP A 149 -9.08 12.00 -13.31
N TYR A 150 -7.75 12.00 -13.42
CA TYR A 150 -6.86 12.37 -12.33
C TYR A 150 -6.92 13.86 -11.97
N LYS A 151 -7.20 14.74 -12.94
CA LYS A 151 -7.23 16.20 -12.72
C LYS A 151 -8.51 16.63 -12.03
N THR A 152 -9.64 16.08 -12.46
CA THR A 152 -10.95 16.40 -11.88
C THR A 152 -11.32 15.46 -10.72
N GLU A 153 -10.47 14.47 -10.42
CA GLU A 153 -10.67 13.46 -9.38
C GLU A 153 -11.98 12.69 -9.55
N MET A 154 -12.32 12.34 -10.81
CA MET A 154 -13.54 11.61 -11.13
C MET A 154 -13.32 10.10 -11.00
N TRP A 155 -14.07 9.49 -10.09
CA TRP A 155 -14.06 8.06 -9.85
C TRP A 155 -15.26 7.38 -10.51
N SER A 156 -15.06 6.17 -11.01
CA SER A 156 -16.12 5.29 -11.50
C SER A 156 -16.06 3.94 -10.79
N MET A 157 -17.21 3.38 -10.45
CA MET A 157 -17.30 2.00 -9.98
C MET A 157 -16.93 1.05 -11.11
N LYS A 158 -15.92 0.19 -10.90
CA LYS A 158 -15.52 -0.87 -11.84
C LYS A 158 -16.14 -2.21 -11.44
N TYR A 159 -16.04 -2.58 -10.16
CA TYR A 159 -16.60 -3.84 -9.66
C TYR A 159 -17.39 -3.64 -8.38
N GLN A 160 -18.40 -4.48 -8.23
CA GLN A 160 -19.18 -4.66 -7.01
C GLN A 160 -19.41 -6.17 -6.87
N LEU A 161 -18.65 -6.82 -6.00
CA LEU A 161 -18.57 -8.28 -5.92
C LEU A 161 -19.07 -8.78 -4.57
N GLU A 162 -19.81 -9.88 -4.60
CA GLU A 162 -20.28 -10.58 -3.40
C GLU A 162 -19.17 -11.44 -2.80
N LEU A 163 -19.03 -11.37 -1.48
CA LEU A 163 -18.16 -12.25 -0.72
C LEU A 163 -18.89 -13.56 -0.37
N PRO A 164 -18.23 -14.72 -0.46
CA PRO A 164 -18.79 -16.01 -0.03
C PRO A 164 -18.80 -16.15 1.50
N VAL A 165 -19.48 -15.23 2.20
CA VAL A 165 -19.45 -15.09 3.66
C VAL A 165 -19.73 -16.40 4.39
N ALA A 166 -20.68 -17.21 3.92
CA ALA A 166 -21.00 -18.49 4.54
C ALA A 166 -19.81 -19.47 4.53
N GLU A 167 -19.15 -19.60 3.38
CA GLU A 167 -17.97 -20.48 3.22
C GLU A 167 -16.79 -19.93 4.04
N LEU A 168 -16.51 -18.62 3.93
CA LEU A 168 -15.42 -17.97 4.66
C LEU A 168 -15.59 -18.07 6.19
N THR A 169 -16.81 -17.87 6.69
CA THR A 169 -17.11 -17.97 8.13
C THR A 169 -16.95 -19.41 8.63
N SER A 170 -17.32 -20.41 7.82
CA SER A 170 -17.19 -21.81 8.19
C SER A 170 -15.72 -22.23 8.41
N ILE A 171 -14.81 -21.66 7.62
CA ILE A 171 -13.37 -21.97 7.68
C ILE A 171 -12.65 -21.08 8.68
N GLY A 172 -12.86 -19.76 8.59
CA GLY A 172 -12.15 -18.75 9.38
C GLY A 172 -12.76 -18.46 10.76
N LYS A 173 -13.92 -19.08 11.09
CA LYS A 173 -14.61 -18.98 12.39
C LYS A 173 -14.88 -17.54 12.86
N SER A 174 -15.03 -16.61 11.93
CA SER A 174 -15.26 -15.19 12.18
C SER A 174 -16.08 -14.61 11.04
N ASP A 175 -16.89 -13.61 11.35
CA ASP A 175 -17.74 -12.85 10.42
C ASP A 175 -17.10 -11.50 10.01
N LYS A 176 -15.87 -11.23 10.49
CA LYS A 176 -15.15 -9.98 10.21
C LYS A 176 -14.06 -10.21 9.18
N PHE A 177 -14.34 -9.75 7.96
CA PHE A 177 -13.47 -9.89 6.81
C PHE A 177 -12.89 -8.56 6.38
N THR A 178 -11.68 -8.59 5.82
CA THR A 178 -11.16 -7.51 4.99
C THR A 178 -10.80 -8.10 3.65
N ALA A 179 -11.44 -7.62 2.60
CA ALA A 179 -11.27 -8.11 1.26
C ALA A 179 -10.87 -7.00 0.30
N SER A 180 -9.94 -7.34 -0.58
CA SER A 180 -9.41 -6.48 -1.63
C SER A 180 -9.53 -7.19 -2.96
N ILE A 181 -10.06 -6.51 -3.97
CA ILE A 181 -9.92 -6.92 -5.37
C ILE A 181 -8.47 -6.67 -5.77
N VAL A 182 -7.84 -7.69 -6.37
CA VAL A 182 -6.41 -7.67 -6.69
C VAL A 182 -6.10 -7.89 -8.17
N SER A 183 -7.05 -8.39 -8.98
CA SER A 183 -6.81 -8.64 -10.39
C SER A 183 -7.77 -7.89 -11.31
N ASP A 184 -7.36 -7.69 -12.57
CA ASP A 184 -8.19 -7.06 -13.61
C ASP A 184 -9.49 -7.83 -13.87
N TYR A 185 -9.48 -9.14 -13.61
CA TYR A 185 -10.65 -10.03 -13.76
C TYR A 185 -11.58 -10.03 -12.54
N GLY A 186 -11.24 -9.27 -11.49
CA GLY A 186 -12.03 -9.12 -10.28
C GLY A 186 -11.76 -10.18 -9.22
N ASP A 187 -10.62 -10.88 -9.26
CA ASP A 187 -10.31 -11.82 -8.20
C ASP A 187 -10.03 -11.08 -6.89
N MET A 188 -10.36 -11.73 -5.77
CA MET A 188 -10.34 -11.14 -4.44
C MET A 188 -9.39 -11.89 -3.52
N LEU A 189 -8.62 -11.14 -2.73
CA LEU A 189 -7.97 -11.64 -1.53
C LEU A 189 -8.79 -11.23 -0.31
N VAL A 190 -9.14 -12.21 0.53
CA VAL A 190 -9.93 -12.00 1.74
C VAL A 190 -9.14 -12.44 2.96
N VAL A 191 -8.96 -11.54 3.92
CA VAL A 191 -8.28 -11.79 5.20
C VAL A 191 -9.32 -11.83 6.32
N VAL A 192 -9.20 -12.80 7.21
CA VAL A 192 -10.01 -12.90 8.43
C VAL A 192 -9.23 -12.43 9.65
N GLY A 193 -9.82 -11.50 10.40
CA GLY A 193 -9.26 -11.04 11.67
C GLY A 193 -9.37 -12.12 12.76
N GLY A 194 -8.26 -12.40 13.44
CA GLY A 194 -8.20 -13.38 14.55
C GLY A 194 -7.26 -14.55 14.26
N ASP A 195 -7.65 -15.39 13.30
CA ASP A 195 -6.98 -16.67 13.04
C ASP A 195 -6.05 -16.67 11.80
N MET A 196 -5.76 -15.49 11.24
CA MET A 196 -4.78 -15.29 10.15
C MET A 196 -5.02 -16.18 8.91
N HIS A 197 -6.28 -16.31 8.50
CA HIS A 197 -6.66 -16.94 7.23
C HIS A 197 -6.61 -15.94 6.09
N LEU A 198 -6.13 -16.40 4.93
CA LEU A 198 -6.22 -15.72 3.65
C LEU A 198 -6.92 -16.63 2.64
N PHE A 199 -7.91 -16.08 2.00
CA PHE A 199 -8.70 -16.73 0.97
C PHE A 199 -8.46 -16.02 -0.35
N TYR A 200 -8.34 -16.79 -1.41
CA TYR A 200 -8.34 -16.30 -2.78
C TYR A 200 -9.62 -16.75 -3.45
N CYS A 201 -10.46 -15.79 -3.84
CA CYS A 201 -11.73 -16.02 -4.48
C CYS A 201 -11.72 -15.45 -5.91
N ASP A 202 -12.44 -16.08 -6.83
CA ASP A 202 -12.69 -15.48 -8.14
C ASP A 202 -13.72 -14.35 -8.06
N SER A 203 -13.94 -13.66 -9.18
CA SER A 203 -14.92 -12.58 -9.29
C SER A 203 -16.39 -13.00 -9.12
N LYS A 204 -16.68 -14.29 -9.08
CA LYS A 204 -18.02 -14.82 -8.79
C LYS A 204 -18.18 -15.19 -7.32
N GLY A 205 -17.19 -14.88 -6.49
CA GLY A 205 -17.17 -15.23 -5.08
C GLY A 205 -16.90 -16.71 -4.85
N LYS A 206 -16.37 -17.48 -5.82
CA LYS A 206 -15.99 -18.86 -5.56
C LYS A 206 -14.63 -18.90 -4.87
N LEU A 207 -14.53 -19.60 -3.74
CA LEU A 207 -13.25 -19.86 -3.10
C LEU A 207 -12.39 -20.77 -3.99
N LEU A 208 -11.20 -20.28 -4.36
CA LEU A 208 -10.24 -21.02 -5.19
C LEU A 208 -9.09 -21.60 -4.36
N GLN A 209 -8.56 -20.82 -3.41
CA GLN A 209 -7.45 -21.24 -2.55
C GLN A 209 -7.61 -20.67 -1.14
N HIS A 210 -7.06 -21.39 -0.16
CA HIS A 210 -7.07 -21.00 1.24
C HIS A 210 -5.68 -21.25 1.85
N PHE A 211 -5.20 -20.26 2.58
CA PHE A 211 -3.96 -20.29 3.33
C PHE A 211 -4.24 -19.95 4.79
N ARG A 212 -3.56 -20.63 5.71
CA ARG A 212 -3.56 -20.28 7.14
C ARG A 212 -2.13 -19.95 7.55
N TRP A 213 -1.94 -18.78 8.16
CA TRP A 213 -0.67 -18.44 8.79
C TRP A 213 -0.74 -18.69 10.30
N ASP A 214 0.29 -19.35 10.82
CA ASP A 214 0.49 -19.43 12.25
C ASP A 214 1.29 -18.18 12.70
N HIS A 215 0.67 -17.34 13.54
CA HIS A 215 1.32 -16.23 14.25
C HIS A 215 1.91 -15.08 13.41
N VAL A 216 1.58 -14.95 12.11
CA VAL A 216 1.97 -13.81 11.26
C VAL A 216 0.77 -13.23 10.53
N PHE A 217 0.50 -11.93 10.70
CA PHE A 217 -0.55 -11.24 9.96
C PHE A 217 -0.04 -10.95 8.53
N PRO A 218 -0.58 -11.61 7.48
CA PRO A 218 -0.21 -11.26 6.12
C PRO A 218 -0.71 -9.84 5.83
N ARG A 219 0.20 -8.95 5.41
CA ARG A 219 -0.18 -7.67 4.81
C ARG A 219 0.03 -7.81 3.31
N PRO A 220 -1.03 -8.08 2.53
CA PRO A 220 -0.95 -8.01 1.08
C PRO A 220 -0.46 -6.60 0.73
N THR A 221 0.69 -6.53 0.09
CA THR A 221 1.25 -5.29 -0.41
C THR A 221 1.44 -5.53 -1.90
N ASP A 222 0.92 -4.63 -2.74
CA ASP A 222 1.30 -4.59 -4.14
C ASP A 222 2.70 -3.98 -4.24
N GLY A 223 3.66 -4.66 -3.62
CA GLY A 223 5.07 -4.40 -3.81
C GLY A 223 5.49 -5.17 -5.05
N THR A 224 5.64 -4.49 -6.18
CA THR A 224 6.50 -4.93 -7.28
C THR A 224 7.91 -5.15 -6.74
N LEU A 225 8.15 -6.34 -6.19
CA LEU A 225 9.49 -6.88 -6.02
C LEU A 225 9.87 -7.47 -7.37
N TRP A 226 10.76 -6.76 -8.07
CA TRP A 226 11.42 -7.26 -9.26
C TRP A 226 12.12 -8.58 -8.94
N ASN A 227 11.63 -9.68 -9.50
CA ASN A 227 12.42 -10.89 -9.66
C ASN A 227 12.62 -11.13 -11.17
N ASN A 228 13.88 -11.19 -11.58
CA ASN A 228 14.25 -11.44 -12.96
C ASN A 228 13.82 -12.85 -13.34
N ASN A 229 13.01 -12.91 -14.40
CA ASN A 229 12.46 -14.07 -15.09
C ASN A 229 11.03 -14.43 -14.70
N PHE A 230 10.23 -14.58 -15.76
CA PHE A 230 8.83 -15.00 -15.85
C PHE A 230 7.79 -13.87 -15.84
N THR A 231 7.19 -13.70 -17.01
CA THR A 231 5.88 -13.09 -17.28
C THR A 231 4.79 -13.84 -16.50
N THR A 232 4.69 -13.55 -15.20
CA THR A 232 3.52 -13.82 -14.37
C THR A 232 3.53 -12.81 -13.24
N VAL A 233 2.54 -11.91 -13.21
CA VAL A 233 2.33 -11.01 -12.07
C VAL A 233 1.82 -11.87 -10.92
N HIS A 234 2.74 -12.41 -10.12
CA HIS A 234 2.41 -12.99 -8.83
C HIS A 234 2.30 -11.82 -7.84
N HIS A 235 1.12 -11.60 -7.26
CA HIS A 235 0.98 -10.73 -6.09
C HIS A 235 1.79 -11.36 -4.95
N PHE A 236 2.99 -10.84 -4.70
CA PHE A 236 3.79 -11.28 -3.58
C PHE A 236 3.35 -10.54 -2.32
N VAL A 237 2.83 -11.27 -1.34
CA VAL A 237 2.59 -10.76 0.01
C VAL A 237 3.96 -10.54 0.67
N SER A 238 4.42 -9.30 0.81
CA SER A 238 5.61 -8.99 1.62
C SER A 238 5.29 -9.23 3.10
N VAL A 239 6.08 -10.08 3.74
CA VAL A 239 6.00 -10.38 5.18
C VAL A 239 7.05 -9.54 5.90
N GLU A 240 6.63 -8.53 6.67
CA GLU A 240 7.49 -7.96 7.70
C GLU A 240 7.54 -8.94 8.89
N LEU A 241 8.69 -9.59 9.07
CA LEU A 241 8.96 -10.35 10.28
C LEU A 241 9.07 -9.36 11.45
N GLY A 242 8.03 -9.31 12.28
CA GLY A 242 8.11 -8.66 13.58
C GLY A 242 9.23 -9.33 14.39
N SER A 243 10.20 -8.54 14.82
CA SER A 243 11.25 -9.00 15.73
C SER A 243 10.61 -9.52 17.02
N SER A 244 10.63 -10.83 17.22
CA SER A 244 10.42 -11.43 18.52
C SER A 244 11.58 -11.03 19.44
N LEU A 245 11.25 -10.32 20.53
CA LEU A 245 12.11 -10.22 21.71
C LEU A 245 12.21 -11.59 22.40
#